data_AF-A0A453SAN8-F1
#
_entry.id   AF-A0A453SAN8-F1
#
_cell.length_a   1.000
_cell.length_b   1.000
_cell.length_c   1.000
_cell.angle_alpha   90.00
_cell.angle_beta   90.00
_cell.angle_gamma   90.00
#
_symmetry.space_group_name_H-M   'P 1'
#
loop_
_entity.id
_entity.type
_entity.pdbx_description
1 polymer ?
#
loop_
_entity_poly.entity_id
_entity_poly.type
_entity_poly.pdbx_seq_one_letter_code
_entity_poly.pdbx_strand_id
1 'polypeptide(L)'
;WSRLWTRLTGFTFRDLALHSLKSALDSLVHAPGVFLLDIHSEVPPPVPRRELLYYLQYAAGVSSLLRAAAGLSPVELRLKVSLGPLARLTPDLLLCYPPKVDLPCFHRATSIDLSGLELELDLSLLADPPASCYMFPALEVLSLSRCCVDVADLLLHCPRLRVLRATDCSLGDAIRSASLQELVLEVKTGSVDIEVPTLKQLTLSLDTRRELRLLWWRRFCGYATIPR
;
A
#
# COMPACT_ATOMS: atom_id res chain seq x y z
N TRP A 1 17.71 -27.05 7.57
CA TRP A 1 16.62 -26.08 7.35
C TRP A 1 16.54 -25.60 5.90
N SER A 2 17.64 -25.42 5.15
CA SER A 2 17.64 -24.91 3.75
C SER A 2 16.90 -25.76 2.69
N ARG A 3 16.70 -27.08 2.91
CA ARG A 3 16.09 -27.99 1.92
C ARG A 3 14.55 -28.09 1.98
N LEU A 4 13.89 -27.51 2.99
CA LEU A 4 12.42 -27.57 3.11
C LEU A 4 11.71 -26.49 2.29
N TRP A 5 12.42 -25.42 1.95
CA TRP A 5 11.86 -24.22 1.30
C TRP A 5 11.64 -24.35 -0.21
N THR A 6 12.26 -25.34 -0.86
CA THR A 6 12.22 -25.50 -2.33
C THR A 6 10.87 -25.98 -2.87
N ARG A 7 9.92 -26.35 -2.01
CA ARG A 7 8.58 -26.82 -2.38
C ARG A 7 7.45 -25.92 -1.89
N LEU A 8 7.77 -24.88 -1.12
CA LEU A 8 6.77 -23.96 -0.56
C LEU A 8 6.59 -22.77 -1.49
N THR A 9 5.37 -22.61 -2.00
CA THR A 9 4.99 -21.48 -2.86
C THR A 9 4.42 -20.32 -2.04
N GLY A 10 4.09 -20.52 -0.77
CA GLY A 10 3.57 -19.48 0.13
C GLY A 10 4.37 -19.40 1.43
N PHE A 11 4.69 -18.18 1.84
CA PHE A 11 5.39 -17.88 3.09
C PHE A 11 4.52 -16.95 3.93
N THR A 12 4.25 -17.36 5.17
CA THR A 12 3.49 -16.57 6.12
C THR A 12 4.33 -16.34 7.37
N PHE A 13 4.52 -15.07 7.72
CA PHE A 13 5.23 -14.64 8.90
C PHE A 13 4.26 -13.87 9.79
N ARG A 14 4.20 -14.22 11.09
CA ARG A 14 3.31 -13.58 12.06
C ARG A 14 4.09 -13.18 13.29
N ASP A 15 3.82 -11.98 13.77
CA ASP A 15 4.23 -11.44 15.08
C ASP A 15 5.75 -11.46 15.29
N LEU A 16 6.48 -11.27 14.18
CA LEU A 16 7.94 -11.15 14.17
C LEU A 16 8.34 -9.68 14.08
N ALA A 17 9.36 -9.30 14.85
CA ALA A 17 9.94 -7.96 14.74
C ALA A 17 10.55 -7.74 13.34
N LEU A 18 10.50 -6.50 12.84
CA LEU A 18 10.94 -6.13 11.49
C LEU A 18 12.36 -6.61 11.14
N HIS A 19 13.31 -6.52 12.07
CA HIS A 19 14.69 -6.99 11.84
C HIS A 19 14.79 -8.52 11.67
N SER A 20 13.95 -9.27 12.40
CA SER A 20 13.86 -10.73 12.30
C SER A 20 13.19 -11.13 10.99
N LEU A 21 12.13 -10.41 10.58
CA LEU A 21 11.48 -10.58 9.29
C LEU A 21 12.45 -10.37 8.13
N LYS A 22 13.19 -9.26 8.13
CA LYS A 22 14.19 -8.98 7.11
C LYS A 22 15.20 -10.13 6.99
N SER A 23 15.76 -10.57 8.12
CA SER A 23 16.73 -11.67 8.15
C SER A 23 16.13 -12.98 7.60
N ALA A 24 14.85 -13.25 7.89
CA ALA A 24 14.15 -14.38 7.33
C ALA A 24 13.96 -14.26 5.81
N LEU A 25 13.57 -13.09 5.29
CA LEU A 25 13.45 -12.86 3.85
C LEU A 25 14.80 -12.97 3.13
N ASP A 26 15.87 -12.43 3.71
CA ASP A 26 17.23 -12.54 3.17
C ASP A 26 17.66 -14.02 3.04
N SER A 27 17.23 -14.87 3.97
CA SER A 27 17.49 -16.31 3.91
C SER A 27 16.73 -17.04 2.79
N LEU A 28 15.65 -16.42 2.28
CA LEU A 28 14.78 -16.96 1.24
C LEU A 28 15.14 -16.50 -0.17
N VAL A 29 16.14 -15.64 -0.36
CA VAL A 29 16.52 -15.06 -1.68
C VAL A 29 16.79 -16.12 -2.75
N HIS A 30 17.16 -17.34 -2.36
CA HIS A 30 17.44 -18.45 -3.27
C HIS A 30 16.26 -19.42 -3.45
N ALA A 31 15.11 -19.15 -2.84
CA ALA A 31 13.92 -19.98 -2.97
C ALA A 31 13.23 -19.69 -4.31
N PRO A 32 13.10 -20.68 -5.22
CA PRO A 32 12.45 -20.45 -6.49
C PRO A 32 10.94 -20.29 -6.32
N GLY A 33 10.37 -19.25 -6.94
CA GLY A 33 8.94 -19.17 -7.23
C GLY A 33 8.03 -18.85 -6.04
N VAL A 34 8.36 -17.83 -5.25
CA VAL A 34 7.45 -17.29 -4.22
C VAL A 34 6.16 -16.83 -4.89
N PHE A 35 5.05 -17.50 -4.58
CA PHE A 35 3.72 -17.12 -5.04
C PHE A 35 3.12 -16.12 -4.06
N LEU A 36 3.07 -16.47 -2.77
CA LEU A 36 2.49 -15.64 -1.73
C LEU A 36 3.54 -15.29 -0.66
N LEU A 37 3.63 -14.00 -0.33
CA LEU A 37 4.34 -13.49 0.84
C LEU A 37 3.36 -12.73 1.73
N ASP A 38 3.01 -13.32 2.88
CA ASP A 38 2.09 -12.76 3.86
C ASP A 38 2.83 -12.46 5.16
N ILE A 39 2.92 -11.19 5.52
CA ILE A 39 3.67 -10.70 6.67
C ILE A 39 2.72 -9.92 7.56
N HIS A 40 2.61 -10.38 8.80
CA HIS A 40 1.95 -9.67 9.88
C HIS A 40 2.99 -9.34 10.95
N SER A 41 3.12 -8.05 11.28
CA SER A 41 4.03 -7.58 12.33
C SER A 41 3.30 -6.64 13.26
N GLU A 42 3.40 -6.91 14.57
CA GLU A 42 3.04 -5.92 15.58
C GLU A 42 4.31 -5.17 15.99
N VAL A 43 4.23 -3.85 16.01
CA VAL A 43 5.37 -3.01 16.38
C VAL A 43 5.01 -2.27 17.68
N PRO A 44 5.89 -2.31 18.70
CA PRO A 44 5.62 -1.66 19.98
C PRO A 44 5.34 -0.16 19.79
N PRO A 45 4.62 0.49 20.71
CA PRO A 45 4.42 1.93 20.62
C PRO A 45 5.74 2.69 20.83
N PRO A 46 5.87 3.90 20.26
CA PRO A 46 7.04 4.74 20.48
C PRO A 46 7.22 5.05 21.97
N VAL A 47 8.48 5.13 22.41
CA VAL A 47 8.81 5.61 23.75
C VAL A 47 8.65 7.14 23.77
N PRO A 48 7.97 7.72 24.79
CA PRO A 48 7.83 9.16 24.90
C PRO A 48 9.17 9.89 24.83
N ARG A 49 9.20 11.05 24.14
CA ARG A 49 10.37 11.94 23.90
C ARG A 49 11.38 11.46 22.85
N ARG A 50 11.14 10.34 22.16
CA ARG A 50 11.97 9.85 21.04
C ARG A 50 11.13 9.43 19.83
N GLU A 51 9.94 10.00 19.69
CA GLU A 51 8.94 9.64 18.69
C GLU A 51 9.51 9.82 17.28
N LEU A 52 10.04 11.00 16.93
CA LEU A 52 10.58 11.25 15.59
C LEU A 52 11.66 10.23 15.16
N LEU A 53 12.63 9.97 16.04
CA LEU A 53 13.70 9.00 15.77
C LEU A 53 13.13 7.58 15.61
N TYR A 54 12.13 7.24 16.43
CA TYR A 54 11.44 5.96 16.34
C TYR A 54 10.75 5.77 14.99
N TYR A 55 9.98 6.75 14.53
CA TYR A 55 9.28 6.69 13.24
C TYR A 55 10.26 6.66 12.05
N LEU A 56 11.39 7.38 12.13
CA LEU A 56 12.44 7.28 11.10
C LEU A 56 13.10 5.90 11.05
N GLN A 57 13.39 5.30 12.20
CA GLN A 57 13.94 3.94 12.28
C GLN A 57 12.93 2.89 11.80
N TYR A 58 11.66 3.08 12.15
CA TYR A 58 10.56 2.25 11.70
C TYR A 58 10.41 2.33 10.18
N ALA A 59 10.37 3.54 9.59
CA ALA A 59 10.33 3.75 8.14
C ALA A 59 11.52 3.09 7.44
N ALA A 60 12.75 3.28 7.93
CA ALA A 60 13.92 2.60 7.39
C ALA A 60 13.82 1.07 7.47
N GLY A 61 13.25 0.55 8.56
CA GLY A 61 12.98 -0.88 8.73
C GLY A 61 11.97 -1.42 7.71
N VAL A 62 10.87 -0.70 7.48
CA VAL A 62 9.86 -1.05 6.47
C VAL A 62 10.44 -0.97 5.06
N SER A 63 11.18 0.09 4.71
CA SER A 63 11.90 0.21 3.42
C SER A 63 12.85 -0.97 3.18
N SER A 64 13.59 -1.37 4.21
CA SER A 64 14.49 -2.53 4.14
C SER A 64 13.74 -3.84 3.92
N LEU A 65 12.61 -4.01 4.61
CA LEU A 65 11.75 -5.17 4.49
C LEU A 65 11.11 -5.28 3.10
N LEU A 66 10.56 -4.18 2.57
CA LEU A 66 9.99 -4.12 1.23
C LEU A 66 11.04 -4.45 0.17
N ARG A 67 12.27 -3.94 0.32
CA ARG A 67 13.39 -4.25 -0.58
C ARG A 67 13.74 -5.74 -0.56
N ALA A 68 13.79 -6.35 0.61
CA ALA A 68 14.01 -7.80 0.73
C ALA A 68 12.85 -8.60 0.11
N ALA A 69 11.60 -8.18 0.34
CA ALA A 69 10.42 -8.78 -0.27
C ALA A 69 10.43 -8.68 -1.81
N ALA A 70 10.84 -7.54 -2.37
CA ALA A 70 10.98 -7.37 -3.81
C ALA A 70 12.02 -8.31 -4.42
N GLY A 71 13.11 -8.60 -3.69
CA GLY A 71 14.10 -9.60 -4.08
C GLY A 71 13.53 -11.01 -4.24
N LEU A 72 12.44 -11.32 -3.55
CA LEU A 72 11.73 -12.61 -3.67
C LEU A 72 10.75 -12.67 -4.86
N SER A 73 10.47 -11.53 -5.51
CA SER A 73 9.52 -11.40 -6.62
C SER A 73 8.19 -12.15 -6.40
N PRO A 74 7.44 -11.84 -5.32
CA PRO A 74 6.17 -12.50 -5.03
C PRO A 74 5.11 -12.17 -6.09
N VAL A 75 4.15 -13.07 -6.30
CA VAL A 75 2.93 -12.81 -7.09
C VAL A 75 1.91 -12.04 -6.24
N GLU A 76 1.78 -12.43 -4.98
CA GLU A 76 0.93 -11.80 -3.99
C GLU A 76 1.78 -11.35 -2.80
N LEU A 77 1.70 -10.07 -2.46
CA LEU A 77 2.32 -9.49 -1.26
C LEU A 77 1.22 -8.99 -0.32
N ARG A 78 1.27 -9.43 0.93
CA ARG A 78 0.48 -8.85 2.03
C ARG A 78 1.45 -8.42 3.12
N LEU A 79 1.51 -7.13 3.40
CA LEU A 79 2.28 -6.57 4.49
C LEU A 79 1.33 -5.79 5.40
N LYS A 80 1.09 -6.36 6.57
CA LYS A 80 0.23 -5.79 7.60
C LYS A 80 1.10 -5.47 8.80
N VAL A 81 1.21 -4.19 9.08
CA VAL A 81 1.91 -3.72 10.27
C VAL A 81 0.89 -3.04 11.17
N SER A 82 0.87 -3.40 12.44
CA SER A 82 0.03 -2.72 13.43
C SER A 82 0.92 -1.98 14.40
N LEU A 83 0.87 -0.64 14.35
CA LEU A 83 1.35 0.18 15.44
C LEU A 83 0.36 0.08 16.60
N GLY A 84 0.88 -0.22 17.80
CA GLY A 84 0.06 -0.38 19.00
C GLY A 84 -0.82 0.86 19.33
N PRO A 85 -1.81 0.73 20.23
CA PRO A 85 -2.87 1.72 20.45
C PRO A 85 -2.41 3.15 20.77
N LEU A 86 -1.19 3.30 21.31
CA LEU A 86 -0.62 4.61 21.71
C LEU A 86 -0.02 5.39 20.53
N ALA A 87 0.27 4.75 19.40
CA ALA A 87 0.65 5.45 18.17
C ALA A 87 -0.48 6.34 17.62
N ARG A 88 -1.74 6.03 17.96
CA ARG A 88 -2.91 6.81 17.57
C ARG A 88 -2.95 8.22 18.18
N LEU A 89 -2.02 8.51 19.11
CA LEU A 89 -1.92 9.77 19.84
C LEU A 89 -0.68 10.60 19.43
N THR A 90 0.05 10.21 18.37
CA THR A 90 1.22 11.00 17.95
C THR A 90 0.87 12.43 17.58
N PRO A 91 1.80 13.39 17.80
CA PRO A 91 1.56 14.80 17.55
C PRO A 91 1.09 15.02 16.11
N ASP A 92 0.16 15.96 15.92
CA ASP A 92 -0.41 16.35 14.62
C ASP A 92 0.65 16.52 13.50
N LEU A 93 1.91 16.85 13.86
CA LEU A 93 3.03 16.99 12.93
C LEU A 93 3.42 15.69 12.19
N LEU A 94 3.38 14.51 12.82
CA LEU A 94 3.70 13.24 12.15
C LEU A 94 2.53 12.73 11.29
N LEU A 95 1.31 13.15 11.60
CA LEU A 95 0.14 12.93 10.74
C LEU A 95 0.15 13.88 9.54
N CYS A 96 0.67 15.11 9.69
CA CYS A 96 0.82 16.07 8.60
C CYS A 96 2.03 15.80 7.69
N TYR A 97 3.12 15.25 8.23
CA TYR A 97 4.34 14.92 7.48
C TYR A 97 4.84 13.52 7.86
N PRO A 98 4.16 12.46 7.38
CA PRO A 98 4.58 11.09 7.62
C PRO A 98 5.98 10.85 7.03
N PRO A 99 6.84 10.06 7.69
CA PRO A 99 8.14 9.69 7.13
C PRO A 99 7.95 8.87 5.86
N LYS A 100 8.87 9.08 4.91
CA LYS A 100 8.88 8.41 3.62
C LYS A 100 9.45 7.00 3.72
N VAL A 101 8.82 6.09 2.99
CA VAL A 101 9.24 4.71 2.79
C VAL A 101 9.43 4.46 1.32
N ASP A 102 10.59 3.93 1.01
CA ASP A 102 10.96 3.46 -0.32
C ASP A 102 10.04 2.31 -0.75
N LEU A 103 9.28 2.51 -1.81
CA LEU A 103 8.52 1.41 -2.44
C LEU A 103 9.32 0.85 -3.62
N PRO A 104 9.85 -0.38 -3.55
CA PRO A 104 10.59 -0.99 -4.64
C PRO A 104 9.67 -1.51 -5.76
N CYS A 105 10.24 -1.82 -6.92
CA CYS A 105 9.50 -2.40 -8.04
C CYS A 105 9.11 -3.86 -7.77
N PHE A 106 7.84 -4.20 -8.02
CA PHE A 106 7.33 -5.57 -7.96
C PHE A 106 6.82 -6.01 -9.34
N HIS A 107 7.75 -6.38 -10.21
CA HIS A 107 7.48 -6.70 -11.62
C HIS A 107 6.51 -7.87 -11.83
N ARG A 108 6.49 -8.84 -10.91
CA ARG A 108 5.66 -10.05 -11.00
C ARG A 108 4.38 -9.98 -10.16
N ALA A 109 4.28 -9.01 -9.26
CA ALA A 109 3.14 -8.93 -8.35
C ALA A 109 1.86 -8.58 -9.11
N THR A 110 0.84 -9.40 -8.94
CA THR A 110 -0.52 -9.15 -9.43
C THR A 110 -1.42 -8.63 -8.32
N SER A 111 -1.05 -8.86 -7.05
CA SER A 111 -1.77 -8.36 -5.89
C SER A 111 -0.83 -7.84 -4.80
N ILE A 112 -1.10 -6.63 -4.31
CA ILE A 112 -0.39 -6.01 -3.19
C ILE A 112 -1.42 -5.50 -2.16
N ASP A 113 -1.23 -5.88 -0.90
CA ASP A 113 -1.96 -5.38 0.27
C ASP A 113 -0.96 -4.78 1.26
N LEU A 114 -0.96 -3.46 1.43
CA LEU A 114 -0.16 -2.74 2.42
C LEU A 114 -1.11 -2.09 3.43
N SER A 115 -1.02 -2.50 4.69
CA SER A 115 -1.96 -2.08 5.72
C SER A 115 -1.27 -1.67 7.01
N GLY A 116 -1.69 -0.54 7.57
CA GLY A 116 -1.28 -0.07 8.90
C GLY A 116 0.16 0.44 8.99
N LEU A 117 0.74 0.85 7.85
CA LEU A 117 2.10 1.37 7.82
C LEU A 117 2.21 2.73 8.51
N GLU A 118 1.22 3.63 8.36
CA GLU A 118 1.25 5.02 8.87
C GLU A 118 2.45 5.83 8.32
N LEU A 119 2.80 5.59 7.04
CA LEU A 119 3.97 6.15 6.36
C LEU A 119 3.59 6.70 4.97
N GLU A 120 4.43 7.57 4.43
CA GLU A 120 4.34 8.02 3.03
C GLU A 120 5.07 7.03 2.13
N LEU A 121 4.38 6.48 1.13
CA LEU A 121 5.00 5.63 0.12
C LEU A 121 5.67 6.50 -0.93
N ASP A 122 6.99 6.41 -0.98
CA ASP A 122 7.81 7.15 -1.93
C ASP A 122 8.08 6.29 -3.18
N LEU A 123 7.68 6.83 -4.32
CA LEU A 123 7.87 6.25 -5.66
C LEU A 123 9.13 6.79 -6.35
N SER A 124 9.86 7.72 -5.70
CA SER A 124 11.00 8.47 -6.27
C SER A 124 12.28 7.68 -6.50
N LEU A 125 12.36 6.40 -6.08
CA LEU A 125 13.54 5.55 -6.31
C LEU A 125 13.88 5.31 -7.80
N LEU A 126 13.06 5.86 -8.68
CA LEU A 126 13.20 5.88 -10.12
C LEU A 126 13.32 7.31 -10.66
N ALA A 127 14.12 8.17 -10.05
CA ALA A 127 14.44 9.47 -10.67
C ALA A 127 15.21 9.34 -12.01
N ASP A 128 15.62 8.11 -12.41
CA ASP A 128 16.21 7.81 -13.72
C ASP A 128 15.87 6.39 -14.26
N PRO A 129 14.64 6.13 -14.73
CA PRO A 129 14.41 5.18 -15.79
C PRO A 129 13.83 5.91 -17.01
N PRO A 130 14.03 5.38 -18.23
CA PRO A 130 13.26 5.83 -19.37
C PRO A 130 11.77 5.73 -19.03
N ALA A 131 10.98 6.72 -19.47
CA ALA A 131 9.54 6.90 -19.23
C ALA A 131 8.63 5.69 -19.57
N SER A 132 9.20 4.54 -19.90
CA SER A 132 8.56 3.28 -20.23
C SER A 132 8.63 2.22 -19.12
N CYS A 133 9.27 2.48 -17.97
CA CYS A 133 9.40 1.46 -16.90
C CYS A 133 8.31 1.60 -15.83
N TYR A 134 7.29 0.76 -15.92
CA TYR A 134 6.27 0.63 -14.88
C TYR A 134 6.85 -0.09 -13.65
N MET A 135 6.63 0.44 -12.43
CA MET A 135 7.05 -0.24 -11.19
C MET A 135 6.25 -1.52 -10.93
N PHE A 136 4.99 -1.52 -11.40
CA PHE A 136 4.01 -2.57 -11.14
C PHE A 136 3.30 -3.00 -12.44
N PRO A 137 4.04 -3.51 -13.45
CA PRO A 137 3.50 -3.80 -14.78
C PRO A 137 2.43 -4.90 -14.79
N ALA A 138 2.47 -5.82 -13.82
CA ALA A 138 1.54 -6.95 -13.71
C ALA A 138 0.42 -6.72 -12.67
N LEU A 139 0.43 -5.61 -11.94
CA LEU A 139 -0.44 -5.40 -10.79
C LEU A 139 -1.89 -5.19 -11.23
N GLU A 140 -2.77 -6.05 -10.73
CA GLU A 140 -4.21 -6.01 -11.00
C GLU A 140 -5.01 -5.57 -9.77
N VAL A 141 -4.52 -5.87 -8.57
CA VAL A 141 -5.20 -5.58 -7.30
C VAL A 141 -4.26 -4.86 -6.35
N LEU A 142 -4.69 -3.69 -5.89
CA LEU A 142 -3.98 -2.91 -4.87
C LEU A 142 -4.92 -2.59 -3.71
N SER A 143 -4.49 -2.93 -2.50
CA SER A 143 -5.16 -2.58 -1.25
C SER A 143 -4.20 -1.79 -0.38
N LEU A 144 -4.61 -0.59 -0.01
CA LEU A 144 -3.89 0.32 0.88
C LEU A 144 -4.77 0.61 2.08
N SER A 145 -4.21 0.51 3.28
CA SER A 145 -4.88 0.93 4.50
C SER A 145 -3.92 1.72 5.37
N ARG A 146 -4.33 2.92 5.82
CA ARG A 146 -3.52 3.81 6.67
C ARG A 146 -2.13 4.06 6.06
N CYS A 147 -2.10 4.41 4.78
CA CYS A 147 -0.90 4.77 4.03
C CYS A 147 -1.10 6.14 3.38
N CYS A 148 -0.04 6.94 3.24
CA CYS A 148 -0.04 8.18 2.48
C CYS A 148 0.64 7.93 1.13
N VAL A 149 -0.01 8.24 0.01
CA VAL A 149 0.61 8.13 -1.32
C VAL A 149 -0.15 9.01 -2.31
N ASP A 150 0.57 9.64 -3.23
CA ASP A 150 -0.08 10.25 -4.39
C ASP A 150 -0.60 9.14 -5.32
N VAL A 151 -1.91 8.96 -5.33
CA VAL A 151 -2.58 7.92 -6.12
C VAL A 151 -2.48 8.22 -7.61
N ALA A 152 -2.43 9.49 -8.02
CA ALA A 152 -2.25 9.84 -9.42
C ALA A 152 -0.90 9.32 -9.91
N ASP A 153 0.17 9.58 -9.15
CA ASP A 153 1.52 9.08 -9.46
C ASP A 153 1.57 7.54 -9.42
N LEU A 154 0.96 6.93 -8.41
CA LEU A 154 0.94 5.47 -8.28
C LEU A 154 0.24 4.79 -9.46
N LEU A 155 -0.87 5.35 -9.95
CA LEU A 155 -1.63 4.82 -11.08
C LEU A 155 -0.85 4.87 -12.40
N LEU A 156 0.05 5.86 -12.57
CA LEU A 156 0.95 5.91 -13.74
C LEU A 156 1.86 4.67 -13.81
N HIS A 157 2.20 4.06 -12.67
CA HIS A 157 3.05 2.89 -12.59
C HIS A 157 2.29 1.55 -12.63
N CYS A 158 0.96 1.57 -12.69
CA CYS A 158 0.10 0.38 -12.60
C CYS A 158 -0.86 0.26 -13.81
N PRO A 159 -0.36 0.01 -15.04
CA PRO A 159 -1.18 0.07 -16.25
C PRO A 159 -2.30 -0.98 -16.30
N ARG A 160 -2.15 -2.10 -15.57
CA ARG A 160 -3.11 -3.21 -15.54
C ARG A 160 -4.02 -3.19 -14.31
N LEU A 161 -3.97 -2.15 -13.48
CA LEU A 161 -4.71 -2.11 -12.23
C LEU A 161 -6.21 -2.15 -12.49
N ARG A 162 -6.89 -3.14 -11.91
CA ARG A 162 -8.34 -3.34 -12.03
C ARG A 162 -9.05 -2.99 -10.74
N VAL A 163 -8.44 -3.24 -9.59
CA VAL A 163 -9.05 -3.06 -8.28
C VAL A 163 -8.15 -2.18 -7.44
N LEU A 164 -8.70 -1.05 -6.97
CA LEU A 164 -8.05 -0.16 -6.00
C LEU A 164 -8.93 -0.09 -4.76
N ARG A 165 -8.35 -0.44 -3.61
CA ARG A 165 -8.97 -0.29 -2.30
C ARG A 165 -8.07 0.61 -1.46
N ALA A 166 -8.62 1.69 -0.95
CA ALA A 166 -7.89 2.62 -0.10
C ALA A 166 -8.75 3.02 1.10
N THR A 167 -8.30 2.65 2.28
CA THR A 167 -8.98 2.96 3.56
C THR A 167 -8.08 3.78 4.44
N ASP A 168 -8.61 4.82 5.08
CA ASP A 168 -7.83 5.73 5.93
C ASP A 168 -6.56 6.30 5.24
N CYS A 169 -6.60 6.52 3.92
CA CYS A 169 -5.48 7.03 3.14
C CYS A 169 -5.66 8.51 2.79
N SER A 170 -4.56 9.27 2.75
CA SER A 170 -4.52 10.56 2.06
C SER A 170 -4.30 10.31 0.58
N LEU A 171 -5.40 10.35 -0.18
CA LEU A 171 -5.44 10.21 -1.62
C LEU A 171 -5.36 11.63 -2.20
N GLY A 172 -4.47 11.88 -3.17
CA GLY A 172 -4.37 13.17 -3.84
C GLY A 172 -5.68 13.62 -4.52
N ASP A 173 -5.66 14.76 -5.21
CA ASP A 173 -6.88 15.44 -5.67
C ASP A 173 -7.62 14.73 -6.82
N ALA A 174 -6.95 13.86 -7.58
CA ALA A 174 -7.53 13.22 -8.76
C ALA A 174 -7.10 11.75 -8.91
N ILE A 175 -8.06 10.91 -9.32
CA ILE A 175 -7.88 9.48 -9.63
C ILE A 175 -8.22 9.30 -11.10
N ARG A 176 -7.19 9.10 -11.93
CA ARG A 176 -7.33 8.85 -13.37
C ARG A 176 -6.77 7.50 -13.72
N SER A 177 -7.59 6.61 -14.28
CA SER A 177 -7.12 5.31 -14.77
C SER A 177 -8.01 4.77 -15.88
N ALA A 178 -7.39 4.28 -16.95
CA ALA A 178 -8.10 3.68 -18.08
C ALA A 178 -8.51 2.21 -17.84
N SER A 179 -7.86 1.51 -16.91
CA SER A 179 -8.03 0.06 -16.70
C SER A 179 -8.78 -0.33 -15.42
N LEU A 180 -9.00 0.64 -14.52
CA LEU A 180 -9.60 0.41 -13.22
C LEU A 180 -11.10 0.10 -13.33
N GLN A 181 -11.51 -1.03 -12.73
CA GLN A 181 -12.87 -1.57 -12.78
C GLN A 181 -13.58 -1.50 -11.42
N GLU A 182 -12.84 -1.61 -10.33
CA GLU A 182 -13.35 -1.53 -8.97
C GLU A 182 -12.57 -0.50 -8.17
N LEU A 183 -13.31 0.40 -7.51
CA LEU A 183 -12.76 1.44 -6.66
C LEU A 183 -13.48 1.45 -5.32
N VAL A 184 -12.73 1.22 -4.24
CA VAL A 184 -13.21 1.29 -2.86
C VAL A 184 -12.42 2.37 -2.14
N LEU A 185 -13.06 3.45 -1.72
CA LEU A 185 -12.43 4.56 -1.02
C LEU A 185 -13.13 4.84 0.31
N GLU A 186 -12.34 5.08 1.34
CA GLU A 186 -12.79 5.73 2.56
C GLU A 186 -12.24 7.15 2.60
N VAL A 187 -13.12 8.13 2.34
CA VAL A 187 -12.73 9.53 2.22
C VAL A 187 -13.05 10.25 3.53
N LYS A 188 -12.01 10.66 4.24
CA LYS A 188 -12.13 11.45 5.48
C LYS A 188 -12.30 12.94 5.22
N THR A 189 -11.61 13.47 4.20
CA THR A 189 -11.60 14.90 3.88
C THR A 189 -11.26 15.13 2.41
N GLY A 190 -11.96 16.07 1.76
CA GLY A 190 -11.59 16.57 0.43
C GLY A 190 -12.60 16.25 -0.68
N SER A 191 -12.36 16.81 -1.85
CA SER A 191 -13.04 16.47 -3.10
C SER A 191 -12.05 15.67 -3.94
N VAL A 192 -12.42 14.46 -4.35
CA VAL A 192 -11.60 13.64 -5.24
C VAL A 192 -12.26 13.63 -6.61
N ASP A 193 -11.53 14.09 -7.63
CA ASP A 193 -11.97 13.97 -9.01
C ASP A 193 -11.69 12.54 -9.51
N ILE A 194 -12.69 11.86 -10.07
CA ILE A 194 -12.59 10.45 -10.47
C ILE A 194 -12.88 10.34 -11.97
N GLU A 195 -11.83 10.09 -12.75
CA GLU A 195 -11.91 9.87 -14.19
C GLU A 195 -11.50 8.43 -14.52
N VAL A 196 -12.48 7.53 -14.43
CA VAL A 196 -12.26 6.09 -14.63
C VAL A 196 -13.32 5.54 -15.59
N PRO A 197 -13.09 5.56 -16.91
CA PRO A 197 -14.11 5.22 -17.91
C PRO A 197 -14.51 3.75 -17.93
N THR A 198 -13.72 2.86 -17.34
CA THR A 198 -13.97 1.40 -17.30
C THR A 198 -14.51 0.93 -15.95
N LEU A 199 -14.84 1.85 -15.05
CA LEU A 199 -15.31 1.55 -13.70
C LEU A 199 -16.66 0.83 -13.74
N LYS A 200 -16.71 -0.35 -13.13
CA LYS A 200 -17.92 -1.17 -12.95
C LYS A 200 -18.50 -1.04 -11.56
N GLN A 201 -17.64 -0.85 -10.56
CA GLN A 201 -18.04 -0.78 -9.15
C GLN A 201 -17.32 0.36 -8.44
N LEU A 202 -18.11 1.17 -7.74
CA LEU A 202 -17.63 2.22 -6.86
C LEU A 202 -18.23 2.01 -5.47
N THR A 203 -17.37 1.99 -4.45
CA THR A 203 -17.78 1.96 -3.04
C THR A 203 -17.11 3.12 -2.33
N LEU A 204 -17.92 4.01 -1.76
CA LEU A 204 -17.44 5.17 -1.01
C LEU A 204 -17.95 5.06 0.42
N SER A 205 -17.04 5.13 1.38
CA SER A 205 -17.34 5.34 2.79
C SER A 205 -16.96 6.77 3.14
N LEU A 206 -17.90 7.50 3.73
CA LEU A 206 -17.72 8.92 4.05
C LEU A 206 -17.79 9.09 5.55
N ASP A 207 -16.77 9.74 6.12
CA ASP A 207 -16.91 10.26 7.46
C ASP A 207 -17.79 11.53 7.39
N THR A 208 -18.92 11.49 8.11
CA THR A 208 -20.18 12.23 7.91
C THR A 208 -20.14 13.76 7.98
N ARG A 209 -18.98 14.42 7.84
CA ARG A 209 -18.88 15.87 8.06
C ARG A 209 -19.00 16.76 6.83
N ARG A 210 -18.85 16.29 5.57
CA ARG A 210 -18.90 17.18 4.37
C ARG A 210 -19.34 16.50 3.05
N GLU A 211 -19.72 17.35 2.08
CA GLU A 211 -20.28 17.02 0.76
C GLU A 211 -19.27 16.37 -0.22
N LEU A 212 -19.70 15.32 -0.92
CA LEU A 212 -19.03 14.82 -2.13
C LEU A 212 -19.49 15.60 -3.36
N ARG A 213 -18.54 16.10 -4.15
CA ARG A 213 -18.81 16.61 -5.50
C ARG A 213 -18.33 15.60 -6.54
N LEU A 214 -19.25 14.79 -7.02
CA LEU A 214 -19.03 13.88 -8.14
C LEU A 214 -19.24 14.66 -9.43
N LEU A 215 -18.18 15.32 -9.90
CA LEU A 215 -18.23 16.05 -11.16
C LEU A 215 -18.00 15.03 -12.28
N TRP A 216 -19.08 14.74 -13.03
CA TRP A 216 -19.13 13.96 -14.28
C TRP A 216 -19.27 12.43 -14.15
N TRP A 217 -20.50 12.00 -13.83
CA TRP A 217 -20.96 10.62 -14.01
C TRP A 217 -21.82 10.51 -15.28
N ARG A 218 -21.21 10.58 -16.46
CA ARG A 218 -21.93 10.27 -17.71
C ARG A 218 -21.71 8.80 -18.07
N ARG A 219 -22.74 8.00 -17.76
CA ARG A 219 -22.95 6.55 -18.04
C ARG A 219 -22.40 5.59 -16.98
N PHE A 220 -23.12 5.44 -15.87
CA PHE A 220 -23.40 4.10 -15.33
C PHE A 220 -24.75 4.12 -14.60
N CYS A 221 -25.71 3.37 -15.13
CA CYS A 221 -26.87 2.92 -14.37
C CYS A 221 -26.38 1.78 -13.47
N GLY A 222 -25.99 2.09 -12.24
CA GLY A 222 -25.55 1.12 -11.26
C GLY A 222 -25.75 1.68 -9.86
N TYR A 223 -26.50 0.97 -9.03
CA TYR A 223 -26.95 1.42 -7.72
C TYR A 223 -25.75 1.75 -6.80
N ALA A 224 -25.63 3.02 -6.41
CA ALA A 224 -24.77 3.41 -5.30
C ALA A 224 -25.49 3.06 -4.00
N THR A 225 -25.08 1.96 -3.36
CA THR A 225 -25.52 1.65 -1.98
C THR A 225 -24.71 2.49 -1.01
N ILE A 226 -25.36 3.51 -0.45
CA ILE A 226 -24.87 4.26 0.70
C ILE A 226 -25.22 3.44 1.95
N PRO A 227 -24.26 2.91 2.72
CA PRO A 227 -24.59 2.32 4.02
C PRO A 227 -25.11 3.42 4.95
N ARG A 228 -26.25 3.14 5.61
CA ARG A 228 -26.88 4.01 6.60
C ARG A 228 -26.11 4.06 7.90
#